data_AF-A0A257ZNG0-F1
#
_entry.id   AF-A0A257ZNG0-F1
#
_cell.length_a   1.000
_cell.length_b   1.000
_cell.length_c   1.000
_cell.angle_alpha   90.00
_cell.angle_beta   90.00
_cell.angle_gamma   90.00
#
_symmetry.space_group_name_H-M   'P 1'
#
loop_
_entity.id
_entity.type
_entity.pdbx_description
1 polymer ?
#
loop_
_entity_poly.entity_id
_entity_poly.type
_entity_poly.pdbx_seq_one_letter_code
_entity_poly.pdbx_strand_id
1 'polypeptide(L)'
;MRVTSFAAALTLFIAPAALAEEIPGTAFEAGNWYGAGYSDDTGAFSYCSVEVQYMSGEVLWMGLYPDDTLAVLLSRPDVRFRPGETFDSWLMLEYGLPTRGVSEAWDENYAGMTLDGIDASIAFLTQGVWLRLLGIGIDEAYDVTGITEALAAANACYLRNSGSNPFADASQPPLGTAPDPTPDPMPDPVIDAGLPVEDPPVLGATPPMPKVPDLRPKTGTVDTGGGLGTRPGGALGTPAPKPTP
;
A
#
# COMPACT_ATOMS: atom_id res chain seq x y z
N MET A 1 -4.22 30.76 -67.20
CA MET A 1 -3.59 29.75 -66.33
C MET A 1 -4.41 29.68 -65.05
N ARG A 2 -5.10 28.56 -64.79
CA ARG A 2 -5.92 28.37 -63.58
C ARG A 2 -5.17 27.43 -62.64
N VAL A 3 -4.74 27.96 -61.49
CA VAL A 3 -4.03 27.22 -60.45
C VAL A 3 -5.10 26.60 -59.54
N THR A 4 -5.34 25.30 -59.67
CA THR A 4 -6.19 24.54 -58.75
C THR A 4 -5.38 24.24 -57.49
N SER A 5 -5.70 24.92 -56.40
CA SER A 5 -5.15 24.63 -55.07
C SER A 5 -5.81 23.38 -54.50
N PHE A 6 -5.03 22.32 -54.28
CA PHE A 6 -5.44 21.16 -53.50
C PHE A 6 -5.30 21.51 -52.02
N ALA A 7 -6.43 21.68 -51.32
CA ALA A 7 -6.47 21.75 -49.87
C ALA A 7 -6.32 20.32 -49.32
N ALA A 8 -5.13 20.00 -48.79
CA ALA A 8 -4.91 18.75 -48.05
C ALA A 8 -5.56 18.88 -46.67
N ALA A 9 -6.68 18.18 -46.47
CA ALA A 9 -7.33 18.05 -45.17
C ALA A 9 -6.48 17.13 -44.28
N LEU A 10 -5.71 17.73 -43.36
CA LEU A 10 -4.94 17.01 -42.35
C LEU A 10 -5.91 16.57 -41.22
N THR A 11 -6.38 15.33 -41.28
CA THR A 11 -7.13 14.70 -40.18
C THR A 11 -6.17 14.42 -39.02
N LEU A 12 -6.17 15.27 -37.99
CA LEU A 12 -5.56 14.94 -36.70
C LEU A 12 -6.35 13.78 -36.09
N PHE A 13 -5.72 12.61 -36.01
CA PHE A 13 -6.17 11.56 -35.10
C PHE A 13 -5.80 11.99 -33.67
N ILE A 14 -6.81 12.40 -32.91
CA ILE A 14 -6.69 12.55 -31.47
C ILE A 14 -6.77 11.13 -30.91
N ALA A 15 -5.63 10.54 -30.56
CA ALA A 15 -5.63 9.30 -29.79
C ALA A 15 -6.25 9.61 -28.41
N PRO A 16 -7.23 8.83 -27.93
CA PRO A 16 -7.68 8.97 -26.56
C PRO A 16 -6.50 8.65 -25.64
N ALA A 17 -6.28 9.50 -24.63
CA ALA A 17 -5.38 9.17 -23.53
C ALA A 17 -5.92 7.90 -22.88
N ALA A 18 -5.14 6.82 -22.94
CA ALA A 18 -5.55 5.53 -22.45
C ALA A 18 -5.44 5.56 -20.92
N LEU A 19 -6.58 5.74 -20.27
CA LEU A 19 -6.67 5.52 -18.83
C LEU A 19 -6.46 4.04 -18.57
N ALA A 20 -5.74 3.70 -17.50
CA ALA A 20 -5.56 2.32 -17.08
C ALA A 20 -6.94 1.64 -16.98
N GLU A 21 -7.15 0.57 -17.74
CA GLU A 21 -8.44 -0.09 -17.85
C GLU A 21 -8.53 -1.21 -16.81
N GLU A 22 -9.66 -1.30 -16.12
CA GLU A 22 -9.90 -2.39 -15.17
C GLU A 22 -9.87 -3.74 -15.90
N ILE A 23 -9.10 -4.69 -15.37
CA ILE A 23 -9.02 -6.05 -15.89
C ILE A 23 -10.32 -6.79 -15.50
N PRO A 24 -11.13 -7.25 -16.47
CA PRO A 24 -12.42 -7.88 -16.16
C PRO A 24 -12.31 -9.05 -15.19
N GLY A 25 -13.16 -9.05 -14.15
CA GLY A 25 -13.21 -10.11 -13.15
C GLY A 25 -12.13 -10.03 -12.07
N THR A 26 -11.35 -8.95 -12.03
CA THR A 26 -10.38 -8.70 -10.95
C THR A 26 -10.91 -7.85 -9.82
N ALA A 27 -12.10 -7.22 -9.97
CA ALA A 27 -12.74 -6.43 -8.92
C ALA A 27 -13.01 -7.26 -7.66
N PHE A 28 -12.81 -6.65 -6.49
CA PHE A 28 -13.04 -7.24 -5.18
C PHE A 28 -13.47 -6.18 -4.15
N GLU A 29 -14.06 -6.64 -3.06
CA GLU A 29 -14.44 -5.82 -1.92
C GLU A 29 -13.89 -6.45 -0.63
N ALA A 30 -13.49 -5.60 0.31
CA ALA A 30 -13.05 -6.00 1.65
C ALA A 30 -13.59 -5.00 2.69
N GLY A 31 -14.78 -5.27 3.23
CA GLY A 31 -15.47 -4.32 4.09
C GLY A 31 -15.89 -3.07 3.30
N ASN A 32 -15.37 -1.90 3.68
CA ASN A 32 -15.64 -0.64 3.00
C ASN A 32 -14.62 -0.32 1.89
N TRP A 33 -13.69 -1.23 1.63
CA TRP A 33 -12.66 -1.06 0.62
C TRP A 33 -13.09 -1.71 -0.69
N TYR A 34 -12.81 -1.02 -1.79
CA TYR A 34 -12.99 -1.52 -3.15
C TYR A 34 -11.64 -1.61 -3.84
N GLY A 35 -11.40 -2.64 -4.63
CA GLY A 35 -10.16 -2.76 -5.39
C GLY A 35 -10.31 -3.58 -6.66
N ALA A 36 -9.35 -3.43 -7.57
CA ALA A 36 -9.30 -4.18 -8.81
C ALA A 36 -7.87 -4.21 -9.38
N GLY A 37 -7.66 -5.02 -10.41
CA GLY A 37 -6.44 -5.01 -11.23
C GLY A 37 -6.64 -4.14 -12.46
N TYR A 38 -5.58 -3.50 -12.93
CA TYR A 38 -5.61 -2.58 -14.06
C TYR A 38 -4.53 -2.91 -15.08
N SER A 39 -4.84 -2.72 -16.35
CA SER A 39 -3.91 -2.83 -17.46
C SER A 39 -3.57 -1.48 -18.07
N ASP A 40 -2.37 -1.37 -18.65
CA ASP A 40 -1.95 -0.20 -19.42
C ASP A 40 -2.59 -0.16 -20.83
N ASP A 41 -2.17 0.82 -21.63
CA ASP A 41 -2.64 1.06 -22.98
C ASP A 41 -2.28 -0.07 -23.97
N THR A 42 -1.27 -0.88 -23.62
CA THR A 42 -0.87 -2.08 -24.38
C THR A 42 -1.66 -3.32 -23.97
N GLY A 43 -2.46 -3.24 -22.92
CA GLY A 43 -3.15 -4.36 -22.29
C GLY A 43 -2.26 -5.19 -21.36
N ALA A 44 -1.05 -4.71 -21.06
CA ALA A 44 -0.18 -5.35 -20.07
C ALA A 44 -0.62 -4.99 -18.66
N PHE A 45 -0.38 -5.89 -17.69
CA PHE A 45 -0.70 -5.62 -16.29
C PHE A 45 0.08 -4.39 -15.79
N SER A 46 -0.64 -3.44 -15.18
CA SER A 46 -0.09 -2.17 -14.71
C SER A 46 0.00 -2.13 -13.18
N TYR A 47 -1.09 -2.41 -12.46
CA TYR A 47 -1.12 -2.45 -10.99
C TYR A 47 -2.39 -3.13 -10.48
N CYS A 48 -2.41 -3.49 -9.19
CA CYS A 48 -3.66 -3.71 -8.46
C CYS A 48 -3.83 -2.61 -7.44
N SER A 49 -5.03 -2.08 -7.28
CA SER A 49 -5.32 -1.04 -6.30
C SER A 49 -6.40 -1.45 -5.31
N VAL A 50 -6.44 -0.72 -4.21
CA VAL A 50 -7.53 -0.74 -3.25
C VAL A 50 -7.75 0.67 -2.72
N GLU A 51 -9.00 1.07 -2.56
CA GLU A 51 -9.38 2.40 -2.12
C GLU A 51 -10.54 2.36 -1.12
N VAL A 52 -10.61 3.42 -0.33
CA VAL A 52 -11.74 3.72 0.54
C VAL A 52 -12.12 5.19 0.37
N GLN A 53 -13.43 5.44 0.24
CA GLN A 53 -13.99 6.78 0.11
C GLN A 53 -14.62 7.20 1.44
N TYR A 54 -14.32 8.41 1.89
CA TYR A 54 -14.84 8.96 3.13
C TYR A 54 -16.06 9.85 2.86
N MET A 55 -16.91 10.03 3.88
CA MET A 55 -18.10 10.88 3.80
C MET A 55 -17.78 12.36 3.50
N SER A 56 -16.55 12.79 3.78
CA SER A 56 -15.99 14.10 3.42
C SER A 56 -15.72 14.26 1.92
N GLY A 57 -15.79 13.18 1.14
CA GLY A 57 -15.41 13.13 -0.28
C GLY A 57 -13.92 12.89 -0.50
N GLU A 58 -13.15 12.66 0.56
CA GLU A 58 -11.74 12.29 0.48
C GLU A 58 -11.61 10.82 0.06
N VAL A 59 -10.52 10.49 -0.63
CA VAL A 59 -10.21 9.11 -1.01
C VAL A 59 -8.81 8.77 -0.54
N LEU A 60 -8.70 7.64 0.16
CA LEU A 60 -7.41 6.99 0.41
C LEU A 60 -7.28 5.85 -0.60
N TRP A 61 -6.26 5.93 -1.42
CA TRP A 61 -5.99 4.99 -2.50
C TRP A 61 -4.62 4.35 -2.29
N MET A 62 -4.53 3.05 -2.52
CA MET A 62 -3.27 2.30 -2.45
C MET A 62 -3.09 1.45 -3.69
N GLY A 63 -1.88 1.44 -4.25
CA GLY A 63 -1.57 0.71 -5.48
C GLY A 63 -0.32 -0.15 -5.32
N LEU A 64 -0.38 -1.39 -5.79
CA LEU A 64 0.72 -2.35 -5.81
C LEU A 64 1.21 -2.52 -7.25
N TYR A 65 2.48 -2.24 -7.48
CA TYR A 65 3.08 -2.15 -8.82
C TYR A 65 4.06 -3.29 -9.13
N PRO A 66 4.25 -3.64 -10.42
CA PRO A 66 5.20 -4.68 -10.87
C PRO A 66 6.65 -4.45 -10.45
N ASP A 67 7.04 -3.21 -10.17
CA ASP A 67 8.39 -2.83 -9.74
C ASP A 67 8.64 -3.03 -8.23
N ASP A 68 7.77 -3.79 -7.56
CA ASP A 68 7.81 -4.08 -6.12
C ASP A 68 7.63 -2.81 -5.26
N THR A 69 6.82 -1.86 -5.73
CA THR A 69 6.45 -0.67 -4.96
C THR A 69 4.98 -0.67 -4.54
N LEU A 70 4.70 -0.02 -3.41
CA LEU A 70 3.35 0.25 -2.92
C LEU A 70 3.15 1.76 -2.78
N ALA A 71 2.25 2.34 -3.55
CA ALA A 71 1.88 3.74 -3.43
C ALA A 71 0.72 3.92 -2.42
N VAL A 72 0.81 4.95 -1.59
CA VAL A 72 -0.25 5.41 -0.68
C VAL A 72 -0.58 6.86 -1.04
N LEU A 73 -1.75 7.09 -1.62
CA LEU A 73 -2.18 8.38 -2.14
C LEU A 73 -3.43 8.86 -1.42
N LEU A 74 -3.52 10.17 -1.21
CA LEU A 74 -4.69 10.85 -0.69
C LEU A 74 -5.22 11.83 -1.71
N SER A 75 -6.55 11.90 -1.81
CA SER A 75 -7.23 13.01 -2.48
C SER A 75 -8.19 13.72 -1.54
N ARG A 76 -8.36 15.02 -1.78
CA ARG A 76 -9.34 15.86 -1.09
C ARG A 76 -10.09 16.76 -2.06
N PRO A 77 -11.41 16.95 -1.88
CA PRO A 77 -12.18 17.82 -2.78
C PRO A 77 -11.71 19.28 -2.81
N ASP A 78 -11.19 19.79 -1.69
CA ASP A 78 -10.82 21.19 -1.45
C ASP A 78 -9.32 21.50 -1.68
N VAL A 79 -8.50 20.48 -1.93
CA VAL A 79 -7.06 20.63 -2.20
C VAL A 79 -6.77 20.31 -3.66
N ARG A 80 -5.95 21.14 -4.30
CA ARG A 80 -5.42 20.85 -5.64
C ARG A 80 -3.91 20.92 -5.62
N PHE A 81 -3.29 19.87 -6.12
CA PHE A 81 -1.85 19.76 -6.20
C PHE A 81 -1.34 20.25 -7.55
N ARG A 82 -0.03 20.52 -7.62
CA ARG A 82 0.66 20.70 -8.89
C ARG A 82 1.30 19.37 -9.27
N PRO A 83 0.93 18.75 -10.40
CA PRO A 83 1.52 17.47 -10.80
C PRO A 83 3.06 17.54 -10.84
N GLY A 84 3.73 16.58 -10.22
CA GLY A 84 5.18 16.49 -10.05
C GLY A 84 5.75 17.34 -8.90
N GLU A 85 4.92 18.06 -8.13
CA GLU A 85 5.35 18.70 -6.89
C GLU A 85 5.73 17.64 -5.85
N THR A 86 6.81 17.87 -5.11
CA THR A 86 7.34 16.95 -4.12
C THR A 86 7.31 17.55 -2.72
N PHE A 87 7.16 16.70 -1.71
CA PHE A 87 6.98 17.09 -0.31
C PHE A 87 7.80 16.19 0.61
N ASP A 88 8.55 16.78 1.54
CA ASP A 88 9.09 16.03 2.67
C ASP A 88 7.92 15.57 3.56
N SER A 89 7.74 14.26 3.69
CA SER A 89 6.51 13.71 4.23
C SER A 89 6.75 12.54 5.18
N TRP A 90 5.75 12.28 6.01
CA TRP A 90 5.80 11.25 7.04
C TRP A 90 4.51 10.44 6.98
N LEU A 91 4.65 9.14 6.77
CA LEU A 91 3.55 8.20 6.87
C LEU A 91 3.55 7.59 8.27
N MET A 92 2.44 7.76 8.99
CA MET A 92 2.31 7.39 10.39
C MET A 92 1.09 6.53 10.62
N LEU A 93 1.26 5.50 11.44
CA LEU A 93 0.17 4.72 12.00
C LEU A 93 -0.05 5.09 13.47
N GLU A 94 -1.13 4.57 14.07
CA GLU A 94 -1.39 4.73 15.51
C GLU A 94 -0.22 4.26 16.38
N TYR A 95 0.44 3.19 15.96
CA TYR A 95 1.59 2.59 16.64
C TYR A 95 2.80 2.52 15.70
N GLY A 96 3.99 2.42 16.30
CA GLY A 96 5.25 2.26 15.55
C GLY A 96 5.95 3.58 15.24
N LEU A 97 7.09 3.46 14.56
CA LEU A 97 7.85 4.62 14.09
C LEU A 97 7.29 5.10 12.74
N PRO A 98 7.20 6.42 12.53
CA PRO A 98 6.86 6.96 11.23
C PRO A 98 7.85 6.52 10.14
N THR A 99 7.32 6.24 8.96
CA THR A 99 8.13 6.14 7.74
C THR A 99 8.31 7.54 7.16
N ARG A 100 9.56 7.98 7.02
CA ARG A 100 9.89 9.25 6.36
C ARG A 100 10.17 9.01 4.88
N GLY A 101 9.69 9.89 4.03
CA GLY A 101 9.94 9.80 2.60
C GLY A 101 9.61 11.09 1.87
N VAL A 102 9.78 11.04 0.55
CA VAL A 102 9.35 12.10 -0.35
C VAL A 102 8.00 11.68 -0.93
N SER A 103 6.98 12.49 -0.70
CA SER A 103 5.71 12.36 -1.41
C SER A 103 5.75 13.13 -2.71
N GLU A 104 4.96 12.72 -3.69
CA GLU A 104 4.77 13.39 -4.97
C GLU A 104 3.27 13.59 -5.24
N ALA A 105 2.93 14.74 -5.79
CA ALA A 105 1.64 14.96 -6.43
C ALA A 105 1.60 14.28 -7.80
N TRP A 106 0.90 13.16 -7.90
CA TRP A 106 0.81 12.41 -9.15
C TRP A 106 -0.02 13.16 -10.18
N ASP A 107 -1.12 13.75 -9.74
CA ASP A 107 -1.99 14.61 -10.54
C ASP A 107 -2.54 15.77 -9.70
N GLU A 108 -3.57 16.46 -10.20
CA GLU A 108 -4.17 17.60 -9.50
C GLU A 108 -4.98 17.20 -8.25
N ASN A 109 -5.38 15.94 -8.13
CA ASN A 109 -6.26 15.42 -7.09
C ASN A 109 -5.55 14.49 -6.11
N TYR A 110 -4.52 13.77 -6.54
CA TYR A 110 -3.80 12.78 -5.73
C TYR A 110 -2.36 13.20 -5.48
N ALA A 111 -1.96 13.13 -4.21
CA ALA A 111 -0.58 13.16 -3.79
C ALA A 111 -0.32 12.11 -2.72
N GLY A 112 0.89 11.58 -2.70
CA GLY A 112 1.33 10.78 -1.58
C GLY A 112 2.67 10.09 -1.75
N MET A 113 2.88 9.04 -0.96
CA MET A 113 4.18 8.41 -0.80
C MET A 113 4.22 7.05 -1.51
N THR A 114 5.30 6.79 -2.24
CA THR A 114 5.62 5.45 -2.74
C THR A 114 6.59 4.78 -1.78
N LEU A 115 6.26 3.56 -1.37
CA LEU A 115 7.05 2.74 -0.46
C LEU A 115 7.73 1.61 -1.25
N ASP A 116 8.98 1.33 -0.91
CA ASP A 116 9.74 0.23 -1.49
C ASP A 116 9.39 -1.10 -0.81
N GLY A 117 9.19 -2.15 -1.61
CA GLY A 117 8.88 -3.49 -1.17
C GLY A 117 7.41 -3.66 -0.77
N ILE A 118 6.64 -4.41 -1.56
CA ILE A 118 5.21 -4.63 -1.30
C ILE A 118 5.00 -5.33 0.04
N ASP A 119 5.73 -6.41 0.30
CA ASP A 119 5.56 -7.19 1.53
C ASP A 119 5.89 -6.38 2.79
N ALA A 120 6.97 -5.60 2.76
CA ALA A 120 7.37 -4.74 3.87
C ALA A 120 6.36 -3.60 4.09
N SER A 121 5.83 -3.04 3.00
CA SER A 121 4.82 -1.98 3.03
C SER A 121 3.49 -2.47 3.58
N ILE A 122 3.02 -3.65 3.17
CA ILE A 122 1.82 -4.29 3.74
C ILE A 122 2.04 -4.59 5.22
N ALA A 123 3.18 -5.18 5.58
CA ALA A 123 3.50 -5.48 6.97
C ALA A 123 3.58 -4.22 7.85
N PHE A 124 3.96 -3.07 7.30
CA PHE A 124 3.89 -1.78 7.96
C PHE A 124 2.43 -1.31 8.08
N LEU A 125 1.71 -1.16 6.96
CA LEU A 125 0.36 -0.57 6.90
C LEU A 125 -0.70 -1.32 7.72
N THR A 126 -0.50 -2.62 7.96
CA THR A 126 -1.42 -3.47 8.72
C THR A 126 -1.22 -3.42 10.25
N GLN A 127 -0.31 -2.59 10.75
CA GLN A 127 -0.02 -2.47 12.20
C GLN A 127 -0.99 -1.57 12.97
N GLY A 128 -1.84 -0.81 12.30
CA GLY A 128 -2.72 0.17 12.94
C GLY A 128 -4.06 0.31 12.25
N VAL A 129 -4.98 1.00 12.93
CA VAL A 129 -6.32 1.33 12.41
C VAL A 129 -6.49 2.82 12.08
N TRP A 130 -5.45 3.62 12.32
CA TRP A 130 -5.38 5.02 11.91
C TRP A 130 -4.13 5.26 11.07
N LEU A 131 -4.29 5.96 9.95
CA LEU A 131 -3.20 6.38 9.07
C LEU A 131 -3.15 7.91 8.96
N ARG A 132 -1.95 8.48 8.94
CA ARG A 132 -1.71 9.90 8.69
C ARG A 132 -0.59 10.05 7.68
N LEU A 133 -0.76 10.94 6.72
CA LEU A 133 0.28 11.32 5.78
C LEU A 133 0.59 12.80 5.93
N LEU A 134 1.60 13.12 6.73
CA LEU A 134 1.94 14.48 7.10
C LEU A 134 2.85 15.13 6.06
N GLY A 135 2.79 16.45 5.95
CA GLY A 135 3.73 17.26 5.15
C GLY A 135 3.30 17.54 3.71
N ILE A 136 2.21 16.91 3.23
CA ILE A 136 1.64 17.18 1.90
C ILE A 136 0.54 18.26 1.92
N GLY A 137 0.37 18.97 3.05
CA GLY A 137 -0.74 19.92 3.25
C GLY A 137 -2.06 19.27 3.66
N ILE A 138 -2.06 17.96 3.91
CA ILE A 138 -3.17 17.18 4.45
C ILE A 138 -2.73 16.57 5.78
N ASP A 139 -3.04 17.22 6.90
CA ASP A 139 -2.58 16.77 8.22
C ASP A 139 -3.73 16.11 9.02
N GLU A 140 -4.44 15.18 8.39
CA GLU A 140 -5.59 14.48 8.97
C GLU A 140 -5.30 12.99 9.27
N ALA A 141 -6.12 12.41 10.14
CA ALA A 141 -6.08 11.00 10.50
C ALA A 141 -7.25 10.26 9.86
N TYR A 142 -6.92 9.24 9.11
CA TYR A 142 -7.85 8.41 8.35
C TYR A 142 -8.08 7.09 9.06
N ASP A 143 -9.35 6.74 9.27
CA ASP A 143 -9.73 5.42 9.77
C ASP A 143 -9.52 4.40 8.65
N VAL A 144 -8.56 3.51 8.86
CA VAL A 144 -8.18 2.46 7.91
C VAL A 144 -8.68 1.09 8.36
N THR A 145 -9.76 1.03 9.14
CA THR A 145 -10.41 -0.24 9.51
C THR A 145 -10.67 -1.10 8.26
N GLY A 146 -10.25 -2.36 8.31
CA GLY A 146 -10.35 -3.31 7.18
C GLY A 146 -9.17 -3.28 6.21
N ILE A 147 -8.16 -2.42 6.44
CA ILE A 147 -6.97 -2.34 5.56
C ILE A 147 -6.21 -3.66 5.44
N THR A 148 -6.23 -4.51 6.48
CA THR A 148 -5.53 -5.79 6.47
C THR A 148 -6.12 -6.74 5.44
N GLU A 149 -7.45 -6.91 5.45
CA GLU A 149 -8.17 -7.73 4.49
C GLU A 149 -8.10 -7.12 3.07
N ALA A 150 -8.18 -5.80 2.98
CA ALA A 150 -8.09 -5.04 1.73
C ALA A 150 -6.73 -5.22 1.04
N LEU A 151 -5.62 -5.03 1.77
CA LEU A 151 -4.27 -5.23 1.23
C LEU A 151 -3.97 -6.70 0.94
N ALA A 152 -4.53 -7.64 1.70
CA ALA A 152 -4.42 -9.07 1.38
C ALA A 152 -5.10 -9.40 0.05
N ALA A 153 -6.30 -8.85 -0.20
CA ALA A 153 -7.02 -9.03 -1.46
C ALA A 153 -6.29 -8.35 -2.63
N ALA A 154 -5.76 -7.14 -2.43
CA ALA A 154 -4.94 -6.43 -3.42
C ALA A 154 -3.65 -7.19 -3.74
N ASN A 155 -2.96 -7.76 -2.74
CA ASN A 155 -1.78 -8.57 -2.97
C ASN A 155 -2.11 -9.87 -3.73
N ALA A 156 -3.24 -10.52 -3.41
CA ALA A 156 -3.70 -11.67 -4.17
C ALA A 156 -4.03 -11.31 -5.63
N CYS A 157 -4.58 -10.13 -5.90
CA CYS A 157 -4.74 -9.59 -7.24
C CYS A 157 -3.37 -9.41 -7.91
N TYR A 158 -2.42 -8.77 -7.22
CA TYR A 158 -1.08 -8.50 -7.73
C TYR A 158 -0.35 -9.80 -8.13
N LEU A 159 -0.29 -10.79 -7.24
CA LEU A 159 0.38 -12.08 -7.50
C LEU A 159 -0.23 -12.86 -8.67
N ARG A 160 -1.55 -12.74 -8.89
CA ARG A 160 -2.23 -13.40 -10.01
C ARG A 160 -1.89 -12.77 -11.37
N ASN A 161 -1.66 -11.46 -11.41
CA ASN A 161 -1.59 -10.71 -12.68
C ASN A 161 -0.17 -10.25 -13.04
N SER A 162 0.70 -10.02 -12.06
CA SER A 162 2.08 -9.54 -12.27
C SER A 162 3.01 -10.60 -12.87
N GLY A 163 2.61 -11.88 -12.88
CA GLY A 163 3.52 -12.98 -13.17
C GLY A 163 4.52 -13.26 -12.04
N SER A 164 4.51 -12.43 -10.98
CA SER A 164 5.25 -12.65 -9.74
C SER A 164 4.58 -13.77 -8.94
N ASN A 165 4.80 -15.02 -9.32
CA ASN A 165 4.51 -16.14 -8.46
C ASN A 165 5.81 -16.56 -7.75
N PRO A 166 6.01 -16.23 -6.46
CA PRO A 166 7.22 -16.63 -5.72
C PRO A 166 7.33 -18.16 -5.57
N PHE A 167 6.29 -18.91 -5.91
CA PHE A 167 6.29 -20.37 -5.97
C PHE A 167 6.48 -20.94 -7.38
N ALA A 168 6.54 -20.12 -8.44
CA ALA A 168 6.77 -20.63 -9.80
C ALA A 168 8.21 -21.13 -10.01
N ASP A 169 9.18 -20.55 -9.29
CA ASP A 169 10.57 -21.02 -9.29
C ASP A 169 10.84 -22.17 -8.31
N ALA A 170 9.89 -22.46 -7.41
CA ALA A 170 9.88 -23.74 -6.73
C ALA A 170 9.45 -24.79 -7.76
N SER A 171 10.43 -25.32 -8.48
CA SER A 171 10.34 -26.60 -9.17
C SER A 171 9.78 -27.60 -8.18
N GLN A 172 8.46 -27.74 -8.15
CA GLN A 172 7.77 -28.69 -7.31
C GLN A 172 8.40 -30.03 -7.67
N PRO A 173 9.08 -30.72 -6.73
CA PRO A 173 9.56 -32.07 -7.00
C PRO A 173 8.37 -32.83 -7.56
N PRO A 174 8.52 -33.58 -8.68
CA PRO A 174 7.41 -34.32 -9.24
C PRO A 174 6.76 -35.05 -8.07
N LEU A 175 5.44 -34.84 -7.88
CA LEU A 175 4.69 -35.45 -6.78
C LEU A 175 5.20 -36.88 -6.68
N GLY A 176 5.93 -37.16 -5.60
CA GLY A 176 6.51 -38.46 -5.37
C GLY A 176 5.36 -39.44 -5.56
N THR A 177 5.54 -40.39 -6.47
CA THR A 177 4.57 -41.45 -6.71
C THR A 177 4.21 -41.98 -5.33
N ALA A 178 2.97 -41.77 -4.91
CA ALA A 178 2.53 -42.19 -3.58
C ALA A 178 2.94 -43.67 -3.44
N PRO A 179 3.68 -44.05 -2.39
CA PRO A 179 3.96 -45.46 -2.17
C PRO A 179 2.62 -46.17 -2.05
N ASP A 180 2.48 -47.21 -2.87
CA ASP A 180 1.34 -48.12 -2.90
C ASP A 180 0.98 -48.53 -1.47
N PRO A 181 -0.29 -48.40 -1.02
CA PRO A 181 -0.66 -48.78 0.34
C PRO A 181 -0.66 -50.31 0.43
N THR A 182 0.50 -50.91 0.66
CA THR A 182 0.54 -52.25 1.24
C THR A 182 -0.10 -52.17 2.63
N PRO A 183 -1.12 -52.98 2.92
CA PRO A 183 -1.73 -53.01 4.23
C PRO A 183 -0.75 -53.70 5.19
N ASP A 184 -0.04 -52.91 5.99
CA ASP A 184 0.69 -53.45 7.14
C ASP A 184 -0.32 -54.01 8.16
N PRO A 185 -0.05 -55.19 8.76
CA PRO A 185 -0.90 -55.76 9.78
C PRO A 185 -0.82 -54.89 11.05
N MET A 186 -1.99 -54.49 11.55
CA MET A 186 -2.15 -53.86 12.86
C MET A 186 -1.42 -54.66 13.95
N PRO A 187 -0.54 -54.06 14.76
CA PRO A 187 -0.11 -54.65 16.02
C PRO A 187 -1.20 -54.47 17.10
N ASP A 188 -1.35 -55.50 17.92
CA ASP A 188 -2.29 -55.58 19.04
C ASP A 188 -2.12 -54.42 20.05
N PRO A 189 -3.19 -54.02 20.76
CA PRO A 189 -3.13 -52.97 21.77
C PRO A 189 -2.42 -53.46 23.04
N VAL A 190 -1.22 -52.95 23.29
CA VAL A 190 -0.56 -53.05 24.60
C VAL A 190 -1.24 -52.04 25.53
N ILE A 191 -2.03 -52.56 26.48
CA ILE A 191 -2.49 -51.81 27.64
C ILE A 191 -1.30 -51.72 28.61
N ASP A 192 -0.69 -50.54 28.70
CA ASP A 192 0.21 -50.22 29.82
C ASP A 192 -0.46 -49.17 30.72
N ALA A 193 -0.58 -49.54 31.99
CA ALA A 193 -1.21 -48.79 33.04
C ALA A 193 -0.11 -48.14 33.88
N GLY A 194 0.01 -46.82 33.82
CA GLY A 194 0.90 -46.10 34.73
C GLY A 194 1.20 -44.68 34.29
N LEU A 195 0.27 -43.75 34.52
CA LEU A 195 0.59 -42.32 34.52
C LEU A 195 1.04 -41.91 35.92
N PRO A 196 2.23 -41.29 36.09
CA PRO A 196 2.55 -40.55 37.29
C PRO A 196 1.77 -39.22 37.28
N VAL A 197 1.23 -38.87 38.44
CA VAL A 197 0.61 -37.57 38.72
C VAL A 197 1.74 -36.55 38.82
N GLU A 198 1.85 -35.64 37.86
CA GLU A 198 2.72 -34.46 37.95
C GLU A 198 1.94 -33.30 38.59
N ASP A 199 2.51 -32.76 39.68
CA ASP A 199 1.99 -31.60 40.41
C ASP A 199 1.97 -30.32 39.54
N PRO A 200 0.98 -29.45 39.69
CA PRO A 200 0.93 -28.18 38.97
C PRO A 200 2.02 -27.20 39.46
N PRO A 201 2.64 -26.42 38.56
CA PRO A 201 3.64 -25.44 38.94
C PRO A 201 3.04 -24.28 39.76
N VAL A 202 3.73 -23.96 40.84
CA VAL A 202 3.47 -22.82 41.73
C VAL A 202 3.65 -21.51 40.94
N LEU A 203 2.59 -20.69 40.90
CA LEU A 203 2.59 -19.33 40.39
C LEU A 203 3.59 -18.47 41.17
N GLY A 204 4.74 -18.23 40.56
CA GLY A 204 5.76 -17.28 41.03
C GLY A 204 5.26 -15.85 40.97
N ALA A 205 5.66 -15.08 41.99
CA ALA A 205 5.25 -13.71 42.26
C ALA A 205 5.40 -12.74 41.07
N THR A 206 4.42 -11.86 40.93
CA THR A 206 4.44 -10.71 40.02
C THR A 206 5.60 -9.77 40.36
N PRO A 207 6.45 -9.40 39.38
CA PRO A 207 7.49 -8.40 39.58
C PRO A 207 6.87 -7.00 39.84
N PRO A 208 7.50 -6.16 40.69
CA PRO A 208 7.01 -4.83 40.98
C PRO A 208 7.11 -3.93 39.74
N MET A 209 6.00 -3.25 39.40
CA MET A 209 5.95 -2.28 38.32
C MET A 209 6.93 -1.11 38.57
N PRO A 210 7.65 -0.63 37.54
CA PRO A 210 8.47 0.58 37.64
C PRO A 210 7.61 1.80 38.02
N LYS A 211 8.03 2.55 39.04
CA LYS A 211 7.42 3.85 39.36
C LYS A 211 7.70 4.85 38.23
N VAL A 212 6.64 5.23 37.52
CA VAL A 212 6.67 6.33 36.55
C VAL A 212 6.86 7.65 37.30
N PRO A 213 7.87 8.48 36.95
CA PRO A 213 8.03 9.81 37.54
C PRO A 213 6.86 10.73 37.16
N ASP A 214 6.32 11.45 38.14
CA ASP A 214 5.28 12.48 37.95
C ASP A 214 5.77 13.58 36.99
N LEU A 215 5.27 13.55 35.75
CA LEU A 215 5.43 14.65 34.81
C LEU A 215 4.36 15.71 35.10
N ARG A 216 4.74 16.73 35.86
CA ARG A 216 3.94 17.96 35.98
C ARG A 216 3.93 18.69 34.63
N PRO A 217 2.77 19.14 34.12
CA PRO A 217 2.70 19.96 32.92
C PRO A 217 3.37 21.32 33.18
N LYS A 218 4.44 21.61 32.43
CA LYS A 218 4.96 22.97 32.30
C LYS A 218 4.02 23.75 31.39
N THR A 219 3.20 24.60 31.97
CA THR A 219 2.61 25.75 31.28
C THR A 219 3.74 26.69 30.85
N GLY A 220 4.16 26.55 29.60
CA GLY A 220 5.14 27.41 28.93
C GLY A 220 4.43 28.32 27.93
N THR A 221 4.49 29.59 28.26
CA THR A 221 4.14 30.80 27.50
C THR A 221 4.24 30.70 25.98
N VAL A 222 3.16 31.16 25.34
CA VAL A 222 3.04 31.58 23.95
C VAL A 222 4.05 32.70 23.66
N ASP A 223 4.87 32.51 22.62
CA ASP A 223 5.62 33.59 21.99
C ASP A 223 5.29 33.64 20.49
N THR A 224 4.76 34.78 20.10
CA THR A 224 4.42 35.21 18.75
C THR A 224 5.64 35.74 18.01
N GLY A 225 5.95 35.18 16.84
CA GLY A 225 6.84 35.74 15.82
C GLY A 225 7.01 34.73 14.69
N GLY A 226 6.62 34.96 13.43
CA GLY A 226 6.81 36.17 12.64
C GLY A 226 8.13 36.06 11.88
N GLY A 227 8.14 35.42 10.70
CA GLY A 227 9.37 35.24 9.92
C GLY A 227 9.16 34.61 8.55
N LEU A 228 8.80 35.45 7.57
CA LEU A 228 8.90 35.16 6.14
C LEU A 228 10.38 34.95 5.77
N GLY A 229 10.72 33.74 5.32
CA GLY A 229 12.05 33.41 4.80
C GLY A 229 11.96 32.84 3.40
N THR A 230 12.32 33.66 2.41
CA THR A 230 12.50 33.28 1.00
C THR A 230 13.72 32.37 0.85
N ARG A 231 13.57 31.21 0.20
CA ARG A 231 14.70 30.34 -0.19
C ARG A 231 14.96 30.41 -1.69
N PRO A 232 16.20 30.70 -2.12
CA PRO A 232 16.61 30.69 -3.53
C PRO A 232 16.96 29.26 -3.99
N GLY A 233 16.72 29.00 -5.28
CA GLY A 233 16.68 27.69 -5.90
C GLY A 233 17.98 26.90 -5.95
N GLY A 234 17.82 25.57 -5.93
CA GLY A 234 18.81 24.56 -6.28
C GLY A 234 18.38 23.85 -7.57
N ALA A 235 19.36 23.61 -8.44
CA ALA A 235 19.19 23.16 -9.81
C ALA A 235 18.64 21.73 -9.94
N LEU A 236 17.87 21.54 -11.02
CA LEU A 236 17.18 20.35 -11.47
C LEU A 236 18.13 19.19 -11.79
N GLY A 237 17.94 18.06 -11.10
CA GLY A 237 18.25 16.74 -11.65
C GLY A 237 17.08 16.28 -12.52
N THR A 238 17.38 15.78 -13.71
CA THR A 238 16.40 15.25 -14.67
C THR A 238 15.56 14.11 -14.06
N PRO A 239 14.21 14.16 -14.14
CA PRO A 239 13.34 13.08 -13.69
C PRO A 239 13.51 11.79 -14.50
N ALA A 240 13.27 10.66 -13.83
CA ALA A 240 13.10 9.35 -14.44
C ALA A 240 11.87 9.34 -15.40
N PRO A 241 11.80 8.40 -16.37
CA PRO A 241 10.72 8.36 -17.35
C PRO A 241 9.40 7.98 -16.68
N LYS A 242 8.40 8.87 -16.76
CA LYS A 242 6.99 8.60 -16.43
C LYS A 242 6.40 7.52 -17.35
N PRO A 243 5.45 6.70 -16.87
CA PRO A 243 4.43 6.11 -17.74
C PRO A 243 3.70 7.28 -18.44
N THR A 244 3.78 7.34 -19.76
CA THR A 244 3.31 8.48 -20.56
C THR A 244 1.81 8.31 -20.86
N PRO A 245 1.00 9.39 -20.90
CA PRO A 245 -0.43 9.36 -21.22
C PRO A 245 -0.75 8.90 -22.65
#